data_AF-A0A9X3QYJ8-F1
#
_entry.id   AF-A0A9X3QYJ8-F1
#
_cell.length_a   1.000
_cell.length_b   1.000
_cell.length_c   1.000
_cell.angle_alpha   90.00
_cell.angle_beta   90.00
_cell.angle_gamma   90.00
#
_symmetry.space_group_name_H-M   'P 1'
#
loop_
_entity.id
_entity.type
_entity.pdbx_description
1 polymer ?
#
loop_
_entity_poly.entity_id
_entity_poly.type
_entity_poly.pdbx_seq_one_letter_code
_entity_poly.pdbx_strand_id
1 'polypeptide(L)'
;MITTLKRLGILVLACFVLMSFRLEPEATNTDRLLYDVRGAFVAARPDVAPALMQSIHAQVQNAIKTTARGETRPRVVLTIRLASVTRGPFLFGERASAKVIVRAAAVATGEVIAEAKFTATVVSFDDQSIEQELAYGVAERVIREFRLNRRAPTTLATALFP
;
A
#
# COMPACT_ATOMS: atom_id res chain seq x y z
N MET A 1 43.23 22.96 24.07
CA MET A 1 41.83 22.92 24.59
C MET A 1 40.85 23.85 23.88
N ILE A 2 41.26 25.05 23.42
CA ILE A 2 40.34 26.02 22.76
C ILE A 2 39.88 25.58 21.36
N THR A 3 40.72 24.85 20.61
CA THR A 3 40.41 24.37 19.25
C THR A 3 39.43 23.19 19.22
N THR A 4 39.47 22.31 20.22
CA THR A 4 38.54 21.19 20.37
C THR A 4 37.13 21.66 20.74
N LEU A 5 37.03 22.71 21.57
CA LEU A 5 35.75 23.30 21.96
C LEU A 5 35.03 23.98 20.77
N LYS A 6 35.78 24.67 19.91
CA LYS A 6 35.23 25.25 18.66
C LYS A 6 34.73 24.19 17.68
N ARG A 7 35.45 23.07 17.53
CA ARG A 7 35.04 21.95 16.68
C ARG A 7 33.78 21.26 17.19
N LEU A 8 33.65 21.12 18.51
CA LEU A 8 32.45 20.56 19.14
C LEU A 8 31.23 21.46 18.91
N GLY A 9 31.39 22.78 19.04
CA GLY A 9 30.32 23.75 18.79
C GLY A 9 29.81 23.71 17.34
N ILE A 10 30.72 23.60 16.36
CA ILE A 10 30.36 23.47 14.94
C ILE A 10 29.60 22.16 14.69
N LEU A 11 30.00 21.05 15.33
CA LEU A 11 29.32 19.76 15.19
C LEU A 11 27.89 19.82 15.72
N VAL A 12 27.68 20.41 16.91
CA VAL A 12 26.35 20.53 17.52
C VAL A 12 25.44 21.43 16.67
N LEU A 13 25.97 22.54 16.14
CA LEU A 13 25.22 23.44 15.27
C LEU A 13 24.80 22.72 13.97
N ALA A 14 25.70 21.93 13.37
CA ALA A 14 25.38 21.14 12.18
C ALA A 14 24.29 20.08 12.44
N CYS A 15 24.33 19.41 13.60
CA CYS A 15 23.28 18.45 13.99
C CYS A 15 21.91 19.12 14.14
N PHE A 16 21.85 20.34 14.68
CA PHE A 16 20.59 21.08 14.79
C PHE A 16 20.01 21.49 13.44
N VAL A 17 20.85 21.89 12.48
CA VAL A 17 20.41 22.22 11.11
C VAL A 17 19.89 20.97 10.38
N LEU A 18 20.53 19.82 10.56
CA LEU A 18 20.08 18.55 9.97
C LEU A 18 18.76 18.05 10.58
N MET A 19 18.51 18.29 11.87
CA MET A 19 17.24 17.97 12.53
C MET A 19 16.08 18.90 12.12
N SER A 20 16.38 20.03 11.47
CA SER A 20 15.36 21.01 11.05
C SER A 20 14.70 20.67 9.71
N PHE A 21 15.16 19.63 9.01
CA PHE A 21 14.46 19.09 7.84
C PHE A 21 13.19 18.36 8.28
N ARG A 22 12.10 19.13 8.40
CA ARG A 22 10.75 18.57 8.35
C ARG A 22 10.48 18.16 6.91
N LEU A 23 10.52 16.85 6.67
CA LEU A 23 9.99 16.28 5.44
C LEU A 23 8.47 16.45 5.50
N GLU A 24 7.96 17.55 4.93
CA GLU A 24 6.53 17.71 4.68
C GLU A 24 6.11 16.49 3.83
N PRO A 25 5.19 15.62 4.30
CA PRO A 25 4.76 14.51 3.49
C PRO A 25 4.15 15.10 2.23
N GLU A 26 4.74 14.77 1.08
CA GLU A 26 4.24 15.18 -0.23
C GLU A 26 2.72 14.93 -0.23
N ALA A 27 1.94 15.99 -0.40
CA ALA A 27 0.50 15.91 -0.50
C ALA A 27 0.16 15.26 -1.85
N THR A 28 0.51 13.99 -2.03
CA THR A 28 0.16 13.16 -3.17
C THR A 28 -1.35 12.99 -3.14
N ASN A 29 -2.08 13.99 -3.66
CA ASN A 29 -3.47 13.96 -4.09
C ASN A 29 -4.33 12.93 -3.33
N THR A 30 -4.27 12.94 -2.00
CA THR A 30 -4.61 11.74 -1.22
C THR A 30 -6.11 11.59 -1.05
N ASP A 31 -6.86 12.61 -1.46
CA ASP A 31 -8.30 12.56 -1.64
C ASP A 31 -8.72 11.92 -2.97
N ARG A 32 -7.84 11.90 -3.98
CA ARG A 32 -8.17 11.41 -5.33
C ARG A 32 -8.33 9.89 -5.40
N LEU A 33 -7.84 9.13 -4.43
CA LEU A 33 -7.98 7.66 -4.39
C LEU A 33 -9.00 7.16 -3.35
N LEU A 34 -9.79 8.05 -2.73
CA LEU A 34 -10.91 7.62 -1.90
C LEU A 34 -12.12 7.29 -2.76
N TYR A 35 -12.21 6.02 -3.13
CA TYR A 35 -13.36 5.49 -3.83
C TYR A 35 -14.17 4.54 -2.97
N ASP A 36 -15.45 4.42 -3.30
CA ASP A 36 -16.31 3.37 -2.79
C ASP A 36 -16.10 2.10 -3.63
N VAL A 37 -15.14 1.28 -3.19
CA VAL A 37 -14.75 0.06 -3.90
C VAL A 37 -15.79 -1.03 -3.66
N ARG A 38 -16.42 -1.52 -4.73
CA ARG A 38 -17.46 -2.56 -4.67
C ARG A 38 -16.95 -3.97 -4.93
N GLY A 39 -15.79 -4.10 -5.54
CA GLY A 39 -15.15 -5.38 -5.80
C GLY A 39 -13.74 -5.20 -6.35
N ALA A 40 -12.99 -6.30 -6.37
CA ALA A 40 -11.67 -6.35 -6.97
C ALA A 40 -11.50 -7.63 -7.79
N PHE A 41 -10.92 -7.51 -8.98
CA PHE A 41 -10.53 -8.61 -9.84
C PHE A 41 -9.01 -8.67 -9.95
N VAL A 42 -8.44 -9.86 -9.82
CA VAL A 42 -7.01 -10.08 -9.98
C VAL A 42 -6.77 -10.80 -11.30
N ALA A 43 -5.89 -10.26 -12.12
CA ALA A 43 -5.51 -10.83 -13.40
C ALA A 43 -3.98 -10.90 -13.50
N ALA A 44 -3.47 -11.94 -14.12
CA ALA A 44 -2.04 -12.09 -14.37
C ALA A 44 -1.82 -12.74 -15.74
N ARG A 45 -0.55 -12.83 -16.14
CA ARG A 45 -0.17 -13.67 -17.27
C ARG A 45 -0.26 -15.17 -16.87
N PRO A 46 -0.38 -16.10 -17.83
CA PRO A 46 -0.56 -17.53 -17.54
C PRO A 46 0.62 -18.19 -16.81
N ASP A 47 1.80 -17.56 -16.82
CA ASP A 47 3.01 -17.99 -16.12
C ASP A 47 2.99 -17.73 -14.62
N VAL A 48 1.99 -16.99 -14.11
CA VAL A 48 1.87 -16.68 -12.68
C VAL A 48 1.05 -17.75 -11.97
N ALA A 49 1.54 -18.19 -10.81
CA ALA A 49 0.86 -19.20 -9.99
C ALA A 49 -0.58 -18.78 -9.63
N PRO A 50 -1.60 -19.64 -9.88
CA PRO A 50 -2.99 -19.34 -9.55
C PRO A 50 -3.21 -19.08 -8.05
N ALA A 51 -2.47 -19.79 -7.19
CA ALA A 51 -2.52 -19.63 -5.74
C ALA A 51 -2.16 -18.20 -5.29
N LEU A 52 -1.12 -17.60 -5.88
CA LEU A 52 -0.73 -16.20 -5.63
C LEU A 52 -1.89 -15.24 -5.96
N MET A 53 -2.51 -15.41 -7.12
CA MET A 53 -3.65 -14.55 -7.52
C MET A 53 -4.84 -14.70 -6.57
N GLN A 54 -5.16 -15.94 -6.19
CA GLN A 54 -6.26 -16.25 -5.28
C GLN A 54 -6.02 -15.66 -3.89
N SER A 55 -4.80 -15.77 -3.36
CA SER A 55 -4.40 -15.18 -2.09
C SER A 55 -4.53 -13.65 -2.10
N ILE A 56 -4.08 -12.98 -3.17
CA ILE A 56 -4.24 -11.52 -3.33
C ILE A 56 -5.73 -11.17 -3.37
N HIS A 57 -6.52 -11.88 -4.18
CA HIS A 57 -7.95 -11.61 -4.33
C HIS A 57 -8.69 -11.77 -2.99
N ALA A 58 -8.43 -12.85 -2.25
CA ALA A 58 -9.07 -13.12 -0.97
C ALA A 58 -8.78 -12.01 0.05
N GLN A 59 -7.53 -11.57 0.16
CA GLN A 59 -7.13 -10.52 1.10
C GLN A 59 -7.74 -9.16 0.76
N VAL A 60 -7.69 -8.75 -0.51
CA VAL A 60 -8.28 -7.49 -0.95
C VAL A 60 -9.80 -7.51 -0.81
N GLN A 61 -10.45 -8.61 -1.21
CA GLN A 61 -11.90 -8.75 -1.10
C GLN A 61 -12.35 -8.72 0.36
N ASN A 62 -11.59 -9.32 1.28
CA ASN A 62 -11.85 -9.22 2.71
C ASN A 62 -11.77 -7.78 3.19
N ALA A 63 -10.70 -7.05 2.83
CA ALA A 63 -10.55 -5.64 3.19
C ALA A 63 -11.67 -4.74 2.61
N ILE A 64 -12.15 -5.04 1.40
CA ILE A 64 -13.31 -4.34 0.82
C ILE A 64 -14.56 -4.58 1.68
N LYS A 65 -14.85 -5.84 2.03
CA LYS A 65 -16.01 -6.22 2.86
C LYS A 65 -15.98 -5.56 4.25
N THR A 66 -14.80 -5.39 4.84
CA THR A 66 -14.67 -4.75 6.16
C THR A 66 -14.67 -3.22 6.11
N THR A 67 -14.53 -2.61 4.92
CA THR A 67 -14.53 -1.16 4.76
C THR A 67 -15.96 -0.62 4.83
N ALA A 68 -16.24 0.19 5.85
CA ALA A 68 -17.48 0.95 5.95
C ALA A 68 -17.20 2.43 5.65
N ARG A 69 -17.91 3.01 4.67
CA ARG A 69 -17.84 4.44 4.35
C ARG A 69 -19.19 5.09 4.63
N GLY A 70 -19.18 6.18 5.40
CA GLY A 70 -20.40 6.93 5.76
C GLY A 70 -20.82 7.97 4.72
N GLU A 71 -19.93 8.37 3.80
CA GLU A 71 -20.19 9.39 2.78
C GLU A 71 -20.35 8.77 1.39
N THR A 72 -21.22 9.38 0.57
CA THR A 72 -21.40 9.02 -0.83
C THR A 72 -20.16 9.40 -1.65
N ARG A 73 -19.42 8.40 -2.13
CA ARG A 73 -18.23 8.55 -2.98
C ARG A 73 -18.44 7.84 -4.32
N PRO A 74 -17.67 8.18 -5.37
CA PRO A 74 -17.75 7.49 -6.65
C PRO A 74 -17.53 5.99 -6.47
N ARG A 75 -18.45 5.19 -7.02
CA ARG A 75 -18.42 3.73 -6.94
C ARG A 75 -17.46 3.18 -7.98
N VAL A 76 -16.49 2.37 -7.55
CA VAL A 76 -15.49 1.79 -8.45
C VAL A 76 -15.32 0.29 -8.24
N VAL A 77 -14.79 -0.36 -9.26
CA VAL A 77 -14.26 -1.73 -9.20
C VAL A 77 -12.78 -1.68 -9.49
N LEU A 78 -11.99 -2.40 -8.70
CA LEU A 78 -10.55 -2.50 -8.89
C LEU A 78 -10.21 -3.66 -9.83
N THR A 79 -9.33 -3.41 -10.79
CA THR A 79 -8.66 -4.46 -11.58
C THR A 79 -7.18 -4.43 -11.24
N ILE A 80 -6.71 -5.48 -10.58
CA ILE A 80 -5.33 -5.66 -10.14
C ILE A 80 -4.65 -6.58 -11.15
N ARG A 81 -3.76 -6.02 -11.96
CA ARG A 81 -2.99 -6.76 -12.95
C ARG A 81 -1.56 -6.99 -12.48
N LEU A 82 -1.16 -8.24 -12.35
CA LEU A 82 0.24 -8.64 -12.19
C LEU A 82 0.91 -8.64 -13.56
N ALA A 83 1.74 -7.62 -13.83
CA ALA A 83 2.41 -7.44 -15.11
C ALA A 83 3.61 -8.41 -15.26
N SER A 84 4.34 -8.62 -14.18
CA SER A 84 5.44 -9.58 -14.09
C SER A 84 5.63 -10.01 -12.66
N VAL A 85 5.97 -11.28 -12.45
CA VAL A 85 6.42 -11.83 -11.17
C VAL A 85 7.81 -12.41 -11.41
N THR A 86 8.77 -12.06 -10.56
CA THR A 86 10.15 -12.51 -10.66
C THR A 86 10.59 -13.05 -9.31
N ARG A 87 11.23 -14.21 -9.33
CA ARG A 87 11.78 -14.89 -8.17
C ARG A 87 13.26 -15.15 -8.42
N GLY A 88 14.08 -15.02 -7.39
CA GLY A 88 15.48 -15.37 -7.50
C GLY A 88 16.20 -15.38 -6.15
N PRO A 89 17.39 -15.98 -6.10
CA PRO A 89 18.20 -16.03 -4.90
C PRO A 89 18.67 -14.63 -4.49
N PHE A 90 18.79 -14.41 -3.19
CA PHE A 90 19.37 -13.21 -2.59
C PHE A 90 20.45 -13.61 -1.58
N LEU A 91 21.27 -12.65 -1.10
CA LEU A 91 22.46 -12.92 -0.28
C LEU A 91 22.18 -13.85 0.92
N PHE A 92 20.98 -13.75 1.51
CA PHE A 92 20.51 -14.65 2.55
C PHE A 92 19.03 -14.98 2.33
N GLY A 93 18.75 -16.01 1.53
CA GLY A 93 17.39 -16.49 1.22
C GLY A 93 16.96 -16.16 -0.20
N GLU A 94 15.68 -15.88 -0.37
CA GLU A 94 15.07 -15.63 -1.67
C GLU A 94 14.41 -14.25 -1.73
N ARG A 95 14.34 -13.70 -2.94
CA ARG A 95 13.61 -12.46 -3.23
C ARG A 95 12.55 -12.73 -4.28
N ALA A 96 11.32 -12.33 -3.98
CA ALA A 96 10.24 -12.30 -4.95
C ALA A 96 9.79 -10.85 -5.17
N SER A 97 9.50 -10.52 -6.42
CA SER A 97 9.08 -9.18 -6.82
C SER A 97 7.94 -9.26 -7.82
N ALA A 98 6.93 -8.42 -7.65
CA ALA A 98 5.80 -8.31 -8.56
C ALA A 98 5.61 -6.88 -9.01
N LYS A 99 5.54 -6.67 -10.33
CA LYS A 99 5.11 -5.41 -10.92
C LYS A 99 3.60 -5.42 -11.04
N VAL A 100 2.93 -4.49 -10.37
CA VAL A 100 1.48 -4.45 -10.22
C VAL A 100 0.92 -3.18 -10.84
N ILE A 101 -0.16 -3.32 -11.58
CA ILE A 101 -0.94 -2.22 -12.15
C ILE A 101 -2.36 -2.36 -11.63
N VAL A 102 -2.83 -1.36 -10.89
CA VAL A 102 -4.19 -1.33 -10.35
C VAL A 102 -4.99 -0.27 -11.08
N ARG A 103 -6.14 -0.64 -11.61
CA ARG A 103 -7.07 0.27 -12.29
C ARG A 103 -8.36 0.35 -11.50
N ALA A 104 -8.86 1.55 -11.27
CA ALA A 104 -10.18 1.78 -10.72
C ALA A 104 -11.12 2.19 -11.86
N ALA A 105 -12.10 1.35 -12.14
CA ALA A 105 -13.13 1.60 -13.14
C ALA A 105 -14.44 2.02 -12.49
N ALA A 106 -15.10 3.07 -13.00
CA ALA A 106 -16.39 3.51 -12.49
C ALA A 106 -17.47 2.43 -12.75
N VAL A 107 -18.28 2.11 -11.73
CA VAL A 107 -19.33 1.08 -11.86
C VAL A 107 -20.40 1.46 -12.90
N ALA A 108 -20.68 2.76 -13.02
CA ALA A 108 -21.75 3.25 -13.89
C ALA A 108 -21.37 3.23 -15.38
N THR A 109 -20.11 3.53 -15.72
CA THR A 109 -19.67 3.72 -17.11
C THR A 109 -18.63 2.69 -17.57
N GLY A 110 -17.98 1.98 -16.64
CA GLY A 110 -16.85 1.09 -16.94
C GLY A 110 -15.54 1.83 -17.26
N GLU A 111 -15.53 3.17 -17.26
CA GLU A 111 -14.35 3.97 -17.58
C GLU A 111 -13.31 3.90 -16.46
N VAL A 112 -12.04 3.78 -16.83
CA VAL A 112 -10.92 3.80 -15.88
C VAL A 112 -10.66 5.24 -15.44
N ILE A 113 -11.01 5.56 -14.20
CA ILE A 113 -10.89 6.90 -13.62
C ILE A 113 -9.60 7.11 -12.81
N ALA A 114 -8.93 6.02 -12.42
CA ALA A 114 -7.62 6.06 -11.79
C ALA A 114 -6.79 4.82 -12.13
N GLU A 115 -5.47 5.01 -12.17
CA GLU A 115 -4.48 3.96 -12.37
C GLU A 115 -3.32 4.17 -11.39
N ALA A 116 -2.91 3.11 -10.70
CA ALA A 116 -1.75 3.08 -9.82
C ALA A 116 -0.78 1.99 -10.30
N LYS A 117 0.51 2.28 -10.25
CA LYS A 117 1.57 1.35 -10.65
C LYS A 117 2.61 1.28 -9.56
N PHE A 118 2.96 0.08 -9.14
CA PHE A 118 3.98 -0.12 -8.13
C PHE A 118 4.66 -1.47 -8.30
N THR A 119 5.80 -1.62 -7.63
CA THR A 119 6.52 -2.88 -7.53
C THR A 119 6.52 -3.32 -6.07
N ALA A 120 5.93 -4.47 -5.77
CA ALA A 120 6.04 -5.10 -4.47
C ALA A 120 7.25 -6.02 -4.47
N THR A 121 8.05 -5.98 -3.40
CA THR A 121 9.22 -6.86 -3.24
C THR A 121 9.21 -7.40 -1.84
N VAL A 122 9.42 -8.71 -1.71
CA VAL A 122 9.56 -9.42 -0.44
C VAL A 122 10.86 -10.21 -0.46
N VAL A 123 11.43 -10.38 0.72
CA VAL A 123 12.62 -11.21 0.95
C VAL A 123 12.25 -12.18 2.06
N SER A 124 12.41 -13.47 1.79
CA SER A 124 12.13 -14.52 2.78
C SER A 124 13.31 -15.47 2.90
N PHE A 125 13.52 -16.00 4.10
CA PHE A 125 14.48 -17.06 4.36
C PHE A 125 13.87 -18.45 4.13
N ASP A 126 12.54 -18.53 4.02
CA ASP A 126 11.80 -19.74 3.71
C ASP A 126 11.30 -19.69 2.26
N ASP A 127 11.82 -20.61 1.46
CA ASP A 127 11.49 -20.80 0.05
C ASP A 127 10.00 -21.16 -0.14
N GLN A 128 9.37 -21.83 0.83
CA GLN A 128 8.02 -22.33 0.70
C GLN A 128 6.95 -21.25 0.95
N SER A 129 7.28 -20.17 1.69
CA SER A 129 6.33 -19.11 2.06
C SER A 129 6.42 -17.86 1.19
N ILE A 130 7.46 -17.70 0.38
CA ILE A 130 7.76 -16.43 -0.29
C ILE A 130 6.65 -15.95 -1.24
N GLU A 131 5.93 -16.86 -1.89
CA GLU A 131 4.79 -16.50 -2.73
C GLU A 131 3.62 -15.97 -1.90
N GLN A 132 3.37 -16.57 -0.74
CA GLN A 132 2.30 -16.13 0.15
C GLN A 132 2.64 -14.78 0.79
N GLU A 133 3.91 -14.56 1.13
CA GLU A 133 4.41 -13.26 1.60
C GLU A 133 4.31 -12.19 0.50
N LEU A 134 4.64 -12.54 -0.76
CA LEU A 134 4.46 -11.65 -1.89
C LEU A 134 2.99 -11.30 -2.09
N ALA A 135 2.09 -12.29 -2.00
CA ALA A 135 0.65 -12.08 -2.08
C ALA A 135 0.18 -11.08 -1.03
N TYR A 136 0.62 -11.27 0.22
CA TYR A 136 0.33 -10.37 1.33
C TYR A 136 0.87 -8.96 1.09
N GLY A 137 2.13 -8.82 0.69
CA GLY A 137 2.74 -7.52 0.42
C GLY A 137 2.05 -6.76 -0.72
N VAL A 138 1.63 -7.45 -1.78
CA VAL A 138 0.83 -6.86 -2.85
C VAL A 138 -0.53 -6.41 -2.33
N ALA A 139 -1.26 -7.27 -1.63
CA ALA A 139 -2.58 -6.95 -1.11
C ALA A 139 -2.54 -5.78 -0.12
N GLU A 140 -1.59 -5.79 0.81
CA GLU A 140 -1.40 -4.76 1.83
C GLU A 140 -1.06 -3.40 1.20
N ARG A 141 -0.26 -3.38 0.13
CA ARG A 141 -0.01 -2.15 -0.65
C ARG A 141 -1.30 -1.64 -1.31
N VAL A 142 -2.10 -2.50 -1.94
CA VAL A 142 -3.38 -2.10 -2.56
C VAL A 142 -4.34 -1.55 -1.50
N ILE A 143 -4.47 -2.25 -0.37
CA ILE A 143 -5.33 -1.84 0.74
C ILE A 143 -4.96 -0.45 1.24
N ARG A 144 -3.65 -0.19 1.42
CA ARG A 144 -3.15 1.10 1.85
C ARG A 144 -3.39 2.20 0.81
N GLU A 145 -3.12 1.93 -0.46
CA GLU A 145 -3.27 2.89 -1.56
C GLU A 145 -4.72 3.37 -1.71
N PHE A 146 -5.69 2.46 -1.59
CA PHE A 146 -7.13 2.76 -1.70
C PHE A 146 -7.81 3.01 -0.35
N ARG A 147 -7.03 3.05 0.75
CA ARG A 147 -7.49 3.22 2.13
C ARG A 147 -8.64 2.26 2.49
N LEU A 148 -8.50 1.00 2.08
CA LEU A 148 -9.39 -0.09 2.46
C LEU A 148 -9.11 -0.48 3.93
N ASN A 149 -10.05 -1.15 4.57
CA ASN A 149 -10.03 -1.55 5.98
C ASN A 149 -10.12 -0.40 7.00
N ARG A 150 -10.43 0.83 6.57
CA ARG A 150 -10.78 1.91 7.50
C ARG A 150 -12.26 1.76 7.86
N ARG A 151 -12.54 1.31 9.09
CA ARG A 151 -13.88 1.43 9.67
C ARG A 151 -14.13 2.92 9.87
N ALA A 152 -15.26 3.45 9.38
CA ALA A 152 -15.65 4.82 9.65
C ALA A 152 -15.53 5.09 11.16
N PRO A 153 -14.97 6.24 11.58
CA PRO A 153 -14.92 6.55 13.00
C PRO A 153 -16.35 6.49 13.54
N THR A 154 -16.59 5.57 14.46
CA THR A 154 -17.81 5.57 15.27
C THR A 154 -17.77 6.86 16.07
N THR A 155 -18.42 7.90 15.56
CA THR A 155 -18.88 9.05 16.32
C THR A 155 -19.96 8.57 17.29
N LEU A 156 -19.58 7.73 18.25
CA LEU A 156 -20.34 7.56 19.47
C LEU A 156 -20.05 8.81 20.29
N ALA A 157 -20.98 9.75 20.17
CA ALA A 157 -21.07 10.95 20.96
C ALA A 157 -20.78 10.62 22.43
N THR A 158 -19.63 11.09 22.91
CA THR A 158 -19.38 11.29 24.34
C THR A 158 -20.26 12.46 24.78
N ALA A 159 -21.57 12.24 24.83
CA ALA A 159 -22.55 13.13 25.40
C ALA A 159 -23.21 12.40 26.57
N LEU A 160 -22.42 12.10 27.59
CA LEU A 160 -22.88 11.46 28.84
C LEU A 160 -21.88 11.76 29.96
N PHE A 161 -21.79 13.03 30.35
CA PHE A 161 -21.40 13.41 31.72
C PHE A 161 -22.17 14.70 32.08
N PRO A 162 -23.21 14.62 32.93
CA PRO A 162 -23.73 15.78 33.65
C PRO A 162 -22.76 16.27 34.71
#